data_AF-A0A2I1X8Z7-F1
#
_entry.id   AF-A0A2I1X8Z7-F1
#
_cell.length_a   1.000
_cell.length_b   1.000
_cell.length_c   1.000
_cell.angle_alpha   90.00
_cell.angle_beta   90.00
_cell.angle_gamma   90.00
#
_symmetry.space_group_name_H-M   'P 1'
#
loop_
_entity.id
_entity.type
_entity.pdbx_description
1 polymer ?
#
loop_
_entity_poly.entity_id
_entity_poly.type
_entity_poly.pdbx_seq_one_letter_code
_entity_poly.pdbx_strand_id
1 'polypeptide(L)' 'RRWIRAYQEGGIGALEHPQSKTMTEHRKNPFIADKPDNEKTQAELLEELCYMRAEVAYLKELKALSQKRTEKDKAKPSKH' A
#
# COMPACT_ATOMS: atom_id res chain seq x y z
N ARG A 1 14.81 7.69 24.25
CA ARG A 1 15.49 8.71 23.41
C ARG A 1 16.60 8.10 22.52
N ARG A 2 16.42 6.88 22.00
CA ARG A 2 17.47 6.21 21.20
C ARG A 2 17.65 6.85 19.81
N TRP A 3 16.56 7.28 19.19
CA TRP A 3 16.59 7.92 17.86
C TRP A 3 17.27 9.29 17.86
N ILE A 4 17.14 10.07 18.95
CA ILE A 4 17.76 11.39 19.06
C ILE A 4 19.29 11.28 19.03
N ARG A 5 19.86 10.31 19.75
CA ARG A 5 21.31 10.08 19.77
C ARG A 5 21.82 9.60 18.41
N ALA A 6 21.11 8.65 17.79
CA ALA A 6 21.45 8.18 16.44
C ALA A 6 21.46 9.33 15.42
N TYR A 7 20.49 10.25 15.47
CA TYR A 7 20.45 11.42 14.60
C TYR A 7 21.59 12.41 14.86
N GLN A 8 21.94 12.64 16.13
CA GLN A 8 23.06 13.52 16.49
C GLN A 8 24.41 12.95 16.03
N GLU A 9 24.58 11.63 16.07
CA GLU A 9 25.84 10.96 15.73
C GLU A 9 26.01 10.71 14.23
N GLY A 10 24.95 10.38 13.50
CA GLY A 10 25.05 10.00 12.07
C GLY A 10 24.04 10.68 11.14
N GLY A 11 23.40 11.77 11.59
CA GLY A 11 22.50 12.58 10.78
C GLY A 11 21.28 11.79 10.28
N ILE A 12 20.77 12.16 9.10
CA ILE A 12 19.60 11.50 8.49
C ILE A 12 19.92 10.04 8.11
N GLY A 13 21.15 9.74 7.68
CA GLY A 13 21.56 8.38 7.32
C GLY A 13 21.50 7.39 8.49
N ALA A 14 21.72 7.84 9.73
CA ALA A 14 21.56 6.99 10.91
C ALA A 14 20.10 6.71 11.31
N LEU A 15 19.15 7.40 10.67
CA LEU A 15 17.72 7.12 10.79
C LEU A 15 17.18 6.31 9.61
N GLU A 16 17.98 6.05 8.56
CA GLU A 16 17.56 5.18 7.48
C GLU A 16 17.35 3.76 8.02
N HIS A 17 16.14 3.25 7.80
CA HIS A 17 15.82 1.87 8.12
C HIS A 17 16.25 0.99 6.93
N PRO A 18 17.10 -0.03 7.14
CA PRO A 18 17.80 -0.72 6.05
C PRO A 18 16.89 -1.38 5.02
N GLN A 19 15.64 -1.72 5.33
CA GLN A 19 14.69 -2.21 4.34
C GLN A 19 13.27 -1.87 4.79
N SER A 20 12.55 -1.02 4.06
CA SER A 20 11.15 -1.38 3.83
C SER A 20 11.23 -2.62 2.96
N LYS A 21 11.03 -3.81 3.52
CA LYS A 21 10.91 -5.01 2.69
C LYS A 21 9.79 -4.69 1.70
N THR A 22 10.15 -4.53 0.42
CA THR A 22 9.17 -4.55 -0.65
C THR A 22 8.40 -5.83 -0.43
N MET A 23 7.08 -5.72 -0.26
CA MET A 23 6.24 -6.89 -0.02
C MET A 23 6.20 -7.67 -1.34
N THR A 24 7.18 -8.56 -1.52
CA THR A 24 7.39 -9.33 -2.75
C THR A 24 6.37 -10.44 -2.91
N GLU A 25 5.77 -10.88 -1.81
CA GLU A 25 4.66 -11.83 -1.85
C GLU A 25 3.33 -11.11 -1.87
N HIS A 26 2.57 -11.34 -2.94
CA HIS A 26 1.12 -11.24 -2.89
C HIS A 26 0.63 -12.36 -1.98
N ARG A 27 0.31 -12.02 -0.72
CA ARG A 27 -0.36 -12.95 0.17
C ARG A 27 -1.62 -13.46 -0.50
N LYS A 28 -1.82 -14.78 -0.52
CA LYS A 28 -3.08 -15.37 -0.96
C LYS A 28 -4.22 -14.76 -0.13
N ASN A 29 -5.27 -14.34 -0.81
CA ASN A 29 -6.43 -13.78 -0.15
C ASN A 29 -7.14 -14.89 0.65
N PRO A 30 -7.25 -14.78 1.99
CA PRO A 30 -7.95 -15.78 2.80
C PRO A 30 -9.44 -15.89 2.46
N PHE A 31 -10.02 -14.89 1.80
CA PHE A 31 -11.42 -14.85 1.40
C PHE A 31 -11.68 -15.50 0.03
N ILE A 32 -10.65 -15.79 -0.77
CA ILE A 32 -10.82 -16.48 -2.05
C ILE A 32 -10.61 -17.97 -1.81
N ALA A 33 -11.67 -18.73 -2.00
CA ALA A 33 -11.57 -20.18 -2.00
C ALA A 33 -10.99 -20.65 -3.34
N ASP A 34 -10.03 -21.59 -3.31
CA ASP A 34 -9.44 -22.24 -4.52
C ASP A 34 -10.44 -23.17 -5.26
N LYS A 35 -11.75 -23.07 -4.95
CA LYS A 35 -12.83 -23.90 -5.51
C LYS A 35 -13.43 -23.26 -6.76
N PRO A 36 -13.97 -24.04 -7.71
CA PRO A 36 -14.72 -23.48 -8.83
C PRO A 36 -16.00 -22.79 -8.36
N ASP A 37 -16.41 -21.75 -9.07
CA ASP A 37 -17.56 -20.91 -8.67
C ASP A 37 -18.89 -21.67 -8.58
N ASN A 38 -19.03 -22.81 -9.29
CA ASN A 38 -20.23 -23.64 -9.23
C ASN A 38 -20.36 -24.45 -7.91
N GLU A 39 -19.27 -24.60 -7.17
CA GLU A 39 -19.20 -25.33 -5.89
C GLU A 39 -19.15 -24.38 -4.69
N LYS A 40 -18.96 -23.08 -4.93
CA LYS A 40 -18.98 -22.06 -3.89
C LYS A 40 -20.39 -21.80 -3.40
N THR A 41 -20.52 -21.61 -2.10
CA THR A 41 -21.76 -21.16 -1.48
C THR A 41 -22.02 -19.69 -1.80
N GLN A 42 -23.30 -19.28 -1.76
CA GLN A 42 -23.68 -17.88 -1.95
C GLN A 42 -22.97 -16.93 -0.98
N ALA A 43 -22.72 -17.39 0.25
CA ALA A 43 -22.02 -16.62 1.27
C ALA A 43 -20.54 -16.37 0.92
N GLU A 44 -19.82 -17.42 0.47
CA GLU A 44 -18.43 -17.31 0.02
C GLU A 44 -18.32 -16.32 -1.17
N LEU A 45 -19.23 -16.37 -2.14
CA LEU A 45 -19.26 -15.43 -3.27
C LEU A 45 -19.46 -13.97 -2.82
N LEU A 46 -20.37 -13.73 -1.87
CA LEU A 46 -20.62 -12.39 -1.35
C LEU A 46 -19.40 -11.84 -0.58
N GLU A 47 -18.70 -12.70 0.15
CA GLU A 47 -17.49 -12.33 0.89
C GLU A 47 -16.33 -12.00 -0.06
N GLU A 48 -16.11 -12.83 -1.09
CA GLU A 48 -15.15 -12.55 -2.17
C GLU A 48 -15.45 -11.21 -2.86
N LEU A 49 -16.71 -10.95 -3.20
CA LEU A 49 -17.13 -9.68 -3.80
C LEU A 49 -16.93 -8.49 -2.88
N CYS A 50 -17.22 -8.63 -1.58
CA CYS A 50 -17.01 -7.58 -0.59
C CYS A 50 -15.52 -7.23 -0.50
N TYR A 51 -14.66 -8.23 -0.42
CA TYR A 51 -13.22 -8.05 -0.41
C TYR A 51 -12.73 -7.34 -1.67
N MET A 52 -13.13 -7.82 -2.86
CA MET A 52 -12.75 -7.23 -4.15
C MET A 52 -13.18 -5.76 -4.25
N ARG A 53 -14.38 -5.42 -3.77
CA ARG A 53 -14.87 -4.03 -3.73
C ARG A 53 -14.03 -3.16 -2.81
N ALA A 54 -13.66 -3.66 -1.63
CA ALA A 54 -12.82 -2.93 -0.69
C ALA A 54 -11.41 -2.69 -1.23
N GLU A 55 -10.80 -3.71 -1.84
CA GLU A 55 -9.47 -3.60 -2.47
C GLU A 55 -9.46 -2.57 -3.60
N VAL A 56 -10.46 -2.63 -4.51
CA VAL A 56 -10.60 -1.65 -5.59
C VAL A 56 -10.79 -0.23 -5.04
N ALA A 57 -11.59 -0.04 -3.99
CA ALA A 57 -11.78 1.26 -3.37
C ALA A 57 -10.46 1.82 -2.80
N TYR A 58 -9.69 0.99 -2.11
CA TYR A 58 -8.38 1.36 -1.57
C TYR A 58 -7.39 1.75 -2.68
N LEU A 59 -7.31 0.95 -3.75
CA LEU A 59 -6.42 1.24 -4.89
C LEU A 59 -6.80 2.54 -5.60
N LYS A 60 -8.09 2.85 -5.71
CA LYS A 60 -8.57 4.12 -6.27
C LYS A 60 -8.14 5.31 -5.40
N GLU A 61 -8.24 5.19 -4.08
CA GLU A 61 -7.80 6.25 -3.17
C GLU A 61 -6.29 6.47 -3.27
N LEU A 62 -5.47 5.40 -3.29
CA LEU A 62 -4.03 5.50 -3.51
C LEU A 62 -3.69 6.19 -4.84
N LYS A 63 -4.40 5.81 -5.92
CA LYS A 63 -4.21 6.43 -7.23
C LYS A 63 -4.53 7.92 -7.20
N ALA A 64 -5.64 8.31 -6.55
CA ALA A 64 -6.03 9.71 -6.41
C ALA A 64 -5.01 10.51 -5.59
N LEU A 65 -4.47 9.94 -4.52
CA LEU A 65 -3.41 10.57 -3.72
C LEU A 65 -2.12 10.75 -4.52
N SER A 66 -1.72 9.75 -5.31
CA SER A 66 -0.55 9.83 -6.18
C SER A 66 -0.71 10.90 -7.25
N GLN A 67 -1.86 10.96 -7.92
CA GLN A 67 -2.19 11.99 -8.91
C GLN A 67 -2.09 13.40 -8.31
N LYS A 68 -2.73 13.64 -7.16
CA LYS A 68 -2.66 14.94 -6.45
C LYS A 68 -1.24 15.36 -6.09
N ARG A 69 -0.35 14.41 -5.74
CA ARG A 69 1.07 14.70 -5.47
C ARG A 69 1.78 15.13 -6.75
N THR A 70 1.63 14.36 -7.83
CA THR A 70 2.25 14.71 -9.11
C THR A 70 1.79 16.06 -9.67
N GLU A 71 0.53 16.42 -9.48
CA GLU A 71 0.00 17.73 -9.85
C GLU A 71 0.62 18.86 -9.01
N LYS A 72 0.74 18.66 -7.69
CA LYS A 72 1.41 19.62 -6.80
C LYS A 72 2.88 19.81 -7.14
N ASP A 73 3.58 18.74 -7.49
CA ASP A 73 5.00 18.80 -7.83
C ASP A 73 5.22 19.47 -9.20
N LYS A 74 4.33 19.24 -10.18
CA LYS A 74 4.32 19.99 -11.45
C LYS A 74 3.94 21.46 -11.29
N ALA A 75 3.14 21.80 -10.28
CA ALA A 75 2.73 23.18 -9.99
C ALA A 75 3.80 23.99 -9.25
N LYS A 76 4.86 23.38 -8.73
CA LYS A 76 6.03 24.10 -8.23
C LYS A 76 6.98 24.34 -9.40
N PRO A 77 7.06 25.55 -9.99
CA PRO A 77 8.07 25.82 -10.98
C PRO A 77 9.44 25.63 -10.33
N SER A 78 10.27 24.80 -10.95
CA SER A 78 11.70 24.72 -10.66
C SER A 78 12.27 26.13 -10.74
N LYS A 79 12.62 26.72 -9.58
CA LYS A 79 13.40 27.95 -9.55
C LYS A 79 14.86 27.52 -9.55
N HIS A 80 15.57 28.08 -10.54
CA HIS A 80 16.99 28.00 -10.89
C HIS A 80 17.95 27.55 -9.79
#